data_AF-A0A7C3Y6X8-F1
#
_entry.id   AF-A0A7C3Y6X8-F1
#
_cell.length_a   1.000
_cell.length_b   1.000
_cell.length_c   1.000
_cell.angle_alpha   90.00
_cell.angle_beta   90.00
_cell.angle_gamma   90.00
#
_symmetry.space_group_name_H-M   'P 1'
#
loop_
_entity.id
_entity.type
_entity.pdbx_description
1 polymer ?
#
loop_
_entity_poly.entity_id
_entity_poly.type
_entity_poly.pdbx_seq_one_letter_code
_entity_poly.pdbx_strand_id
1 'polypeptide(L)'
;MRYAGIFLCDRCLVRTVEGRFRRTIAMNGLISPGERVAVAVSGGKDSVSCMHMLADYCSRRRCELVAITVDEGIRGYREHGIKSAARNSRLLGIEHYSVSFRDAFGATLDEMVQKAGERGLESGPCTICGVMRRSLLNRAAKEVGAHKLATAHNLDDEVQAIMLNYIRSDLSRLHRLGPKYSPREGFVPRIKPLREVPAKEIALYSL
;
A
#
# COMPACT_ATOMS: atom_id res chain seq x y z
N MET A 1 21.75 -12.32 -0.77
CA MET A 1 21.50 -10.97 -0.21
C MET A 1 22.83 -10.27 0.05
N ARG A 2 23.22 -9.31 -0.79
CA ARG A 2 24.56 -8.67 -0.71
C ARG A 2 24.83 -8.00 0.62
N TYR A 3 23.87 -7.28 1.20
CA TYR A 3 24.06 -6.56 2.46
C TYR A 3 24.24 -7.48 3.69
N ALA A 4 23.83 -8.75 3.61
CA ALA A 4 23.95 -9.72 4.68
C ALA A 4 25.05 -10.76 4.43
N GLY A 5 25.75 -10.70 3.29
CA GLY A 5 26.80 -11.66 2.94
C GLY A 5 26.33 -13.09 2.72
N ILE A 6 25.02 -13.35 2.56
CA ILE A 6 24.45 -14.69 2.43
C ILE A 6 23.95 -14.98 1.01
N PHE A 7 24.05 -16.24 0.58
CA PHE A 7 23.42 -16.76 -0.63
C PHE A 7 22.25 -17.66 -0.23
N LEU A 8 21.09 -17.46 -0.87
CA LEU A 8 19.87 -18.21 -0.57
C LEU A 8 19.36 -18.80 -1.88
N CYS A 9 18.90 -20.05 -1.83
CA CYS A 9 18.04 -20.60 -2.89
C CYS A 9 16.64 -19.98 -2.81
N ASP A 10 15.82 -20.20 -3.84
CA ASP A 10 14.50 -19.59 -3.99
C ASP A 10 13.58 -19.86 -2.78
N ARG A 11 13.54 -21.11 -2.31
CA ARG A 11 12.74 -21.50 -1.13
C ARG A 11 13.21 -20.78 0.14
N CYS A 12 14.51 -20.63 0.32
CA CYS A 12 15.07 -19.93 1.47
C CYS A 12 14.79 -18.44 1.40
N LEU A 13 14.84 -17.82 0.22
CA LEU A 13 14.49 -16.42 0.02
C LEU A 13 13.02 -16.16 0.39
N VAL A 14 12.10 -16.95 -0.15
CA VAL A 14 10.66 -16.86 0.17
C VAL A 14 10.43 -16.93 1.67
N ARG A 15 11.02 -17.95 2.33
CA ARG A 15 10.90 -18.12 3.79
C ARG A 15 11.46 -16.92 4.55
N THR A 16 12.56 -16.33 4.11
CA THR A 16 13.15 -15.15 4.76
C THR A 16 12.27 -13.92 4.60
N VAL A 17 11.73 -13.67 3.41
CA VAL A 17 10.84 -12.53 3.14
C VAL A 17 9.55 -12.64 3.95
N GLU A 18 8.89 -13.80 3.92
CA GLU A 18 7.71 -14.08 4.74
C GLU A 18 8.00 -14.03 6.24
N GLY A 19 9.15 -14.54 6.67
CA GLY A 19 9.60 -14.46 8.05
C GLY A 19 9.71 -13.03 8.55
N ARG A 20 10.31 -12.12 7.75
CA ARG A 20 10.39 -10.69 8.09
C ARG A 20 9.02 -10.06 8.14
N PHE A 21 8.18 -10.27 7.13
CA PHE A 21 6.80 -9.77 7.12
C PHE A 21 6.02 -10.18 8.38
N ARG A 22 6.06 -11.46 8.77
CA ARG A 22 5.38 -11.95 9.99
C ARG A 22 5.98 -11.32 11.25
N ARG A 23 7.31 -11.20 11.32
CA ARG A 23 8.02 -10.55 12.42
C ARG A 23 7.62 -9.09 12.55
N THR A 24 7.57 -8.35 11.44
CA THR A 24 7.13 -6.94 11.41
C THR A 24 5.70 -6.80 11.91
N ILE A 25 4.78 -7.67 11.49
CA ILE A 25 3.40 -7.66 12.02
C ILE A 25 3.37 -7.91 13.52
N ALA A 26 4.07 -8.93 14.01
CA ALA A 26 4.07 -9.32 15.41
C ALA A 26 4.72 -8.27 16.32
N MET A 27 5.94 -7.83 15.99
CA MET A 27 6.71 -6.88 16.81
C MET A 27 6.01 -5.53 16.96
N ASN A 28 5.27 -5.11 15.94
CA ASN A 28 4.56 -3.83 15.95
C ASN A 28 3.07 -3.98 16.30
N GLY A 29 2.59 -5.20 16.56
CA GLY A 29 1.18 -5.51 16.78
C GLY A 29 0.26 -4.99 15.68
N LEU A 30 0.65 -5.12 14.40
CA LEU A 30 -0.05 -4.46 13.28
C LEU A 30 -1.49 -4.95 13.08
N ILE A 31 -1.74 -6.23 13.35
CA ILE A 31 -3.02 -6.91 13.10
C ILE A 31 -3.34 -7.81 14.29
N SER A 32 -4.56 -7.68 14.82
CA SER A 32 -5.12 -8.51 15.88
C SER A 32 -6.12 -9.54 15.33
N PRO A 33 -6.34 -10.68 16.02
CA PRO A 33 -7.38 -11.64 15.64
C PRO A 33 -8.77 -10.98 15.60
N GLY A 34 -9.60 -11.39 14.65
CA GLY A 34 -10.94 -10.83 14.43
C GLY A 34 -10.97 -9.50 13.67
N GLU A 35 -9.82 -8.86 13.43
CA GLU A 35 -9.78 -7.62 12.65
C GLU A 35 -10.00 -7.90 11.15
N ARG A 36 -10.76 -7.03 10.52
CA ARG A 36 -10.85 -6.90 9.06
C ARG A 36 -9.79 -5.94 8.54
N VAL A 37 -8.93 -6.41 7.64
CA VAL A 37 -7.81 -5.64 7.08
C VAL A 37 -8.12 -5.30 5.62
N ALA A 38 -8.11 -4.01 5.28
CA ALA A 38 -8.11 -3.58 3.89
C ALA A 38 -6.67 -3.48 3.37
N VAL A 39 -6.35 -4.09 2.23
CA VAL A 39 -5.05 -3.92 1.56
C VAL A 39 -5.21 -3.03 0.34
N ALA A 40 -4.42 -1.96 0.25
CA ALA A 40 -4.39 -1.10 -0.93
C ALA A 40 -3.56 -1.76 -2.04
N VAL A 41 -4.21 -2.12 -3.15
CA VAL A 41 -3.60 -2.86 -4.26
C VAL A 41 -3.52 -1.98 -5.50
N SER A 42 -2.30 -1.61 -5.89
CA SER A 42 -2.08 -0.84 -7.12
C SER A 42 -1.99 -1.72 -8.37
N GLY A 43 -1.70 -3.02 -8.17
CA GLY A 43 -1.45 -4.00 -9.23
C GLY A 43 0.03 -4.22 -9.55
N GLY A 44 0.91 -3.40 -8.96
CA GLY A 44 2.36 -3.60 -9.03
C GLY A 44 2.87 -4.66 -8.05
N LYS A 45 4.12 -5.11 -8.28
CA LYS A 45 4.77 -6.22 -7.56
C LYS A 45 4.65 -6.12 -6.04
N ASP A 46 4.85 -4.94 -5.47
CA ASP A 46 4.89 -4.76 -4.02
C ASP A 46 3.48 -4.91 -3.42
N SER A 47 2.50 -4.28 -4.05
CA SER A 47 1.10 -4.33 -3.60
C SER A 47 0.47 -5.71 -3.75
N VAL A 48 0.80 -6.43 -4.84
CA VAL A 48 0.33 -7.79 -5.07
C VAL A 48 1.02 -8.75 -4.09
N SER A 49 2.34 -8.65 -3.92
CA SER A 49 3.07 -9.49 -2.93
C SER A 49 2.53 -9.27 -1.52
N CYS A 50 2.29 -8.01 -1.13
CA CYS A 50 1.69 -7.68 0.17
C CYS A 50 0.31 -8.35 0.35
N MET A 51 -0.54 -8.31 -0.68
CA MET A 51 -1.85 -8.95 -0.66
C MET A 51 -1.74 -10.47 -0.49
N HIS A 52 -0.85 -11.14 -1.24
CA HIS A 52 -0.62 -12.59 -1.11
C HIS A 52 -0.14 -12.97 0.29
N MET A 53 0.84 -12.24 0.83
CA MET A 53 1.37 -12.50 2.18
C MET A 53 0.33 -12.23 3.27
N LEU A 54 -0.52 -11.21 3.12
CA LEU A 54 -1.62 -10.93 4.03
C LEU A 54 -2.72 -11.99 3.95
N ALA A 55 -3.03 -12.51 2.77
CA ALA A 55 -4.03 -13.57 2.60
C ALA A 55 -3.60 -14.85 3.31
N ASP A 56 -2.34 -15.24 3.07
CA ASP A 56 -1.69 -16.36 3.75
C ASP A 56 -1.66 -16.16 5.28
N TYR A 57 -1.34 -14.94 5.76
CA TYR A 57 -1.36 -14.62 7.18
C TYR A 57 -2.75 -14.68 7.79
N CYS A 58 -3.75 -14.08 7.15
CA CYS A 58 -5.10 -13.98 7.68
C CYS A 58 -5.84 -15.32 7.70
N SER A 59 -5.61 -16.18 6.71
CA SER A 59 -6.14 -17.54 6.69
C SER A 59 -5.74 -18.35 7.94
N ARG A 60 -4.58 -18.07 8.54
CA ARG A 60 -4.06 -18.78 9.72
C ARG A 60 -4.37 -18.10 11.06
N ARG A 61 -4.80 -16.84 11.06
CA ARG A 61 -4.87 -15.98 12.27
C ARG A 61 -6.27 -15.44 12.58
N ARG A 62 -7.31 -15.92 11.88
CA ARG A 62 -8.71 -15.48 12.02
C ARG A 62 -8.85 -13.96 11.81
N CYS A 63 -8.16 -13.39 10.83
CA CYS A 63 -8.48 -12.05 10.34
C CYS A 63 -9.14 -12.13 8.97
N GLU A 64 -9.90 -11.11 8.63
CA GLU A 64 -10.49 -10.96 7.31
C GLU A 64 -9.61 -10.05 6.46
N LEU A 65 -9.61 -10.28 5.15
CA LEU A 65 -8.88 -9.47 4.19
C LEU A 65 -9.83 -8.99 3.09
N VAL A 66 -9.70 -7.73 2.71
CA VAL A 66 -10.39 -7.13 1.54
C VAL A 66 -9.38 -6.32 0.74
N ALA A 67 -9.38 -6.46 -0.58
CA ALA A 67 -8.52 -5.69 -1.45
C ALA A 67 -9.23 -4.41 -1.91
N ILE A 68 -8.52 -3.28 -1.87
CA ILE A 68 -9.03 -1.99 -2.37
C ILE A 68 -8.12 -1.50 -3.49
N THR A 69 -8.69 -1.20 -4.66
CA THR A 69 -7.99 -0.55 -5.78
C THR A 69 -8.60 0.80 -6.06
N VAL A 70 -7.73 1.79 -6.31
CA VAL A 70 -8.14 3.12 -6.77
C VAL A 70 -7.80 3.26 -8.24
N ASP A 71 -8.81 3.59 -9.05
CA ASP A 71 -8.66 4.02 -10.43
C ASP A 71 -8.61 5.55 -10.50
N GLU A 72 -7.42 6.10 -10.78
CA GLU A 72 -7.26 7.55 -10.92
C GLU A 72 -7.66 8.07 -12.31
N GLY A 73 -7.95 7.17 -13.25
CA GLY A 73 -8.31 7.51 -14.63
C GLY A 73 -7.12 7.97 -15.47
N ILE A 74 -5.91 7.48 -15.19
CA ILE A 74 -4.70 7.74 -16.00
C ILE A 74 -4.75 6.86 -17.25
N ARG A 75 -4.97 7.48 -18.41
CA ARG A 75 -5.16 6.75 -19.67
C ARG A 75 -3.93 5.91 -20.03
N GLY A 76 -4.15 4.66 -20.45
CA GLY A 76 -3.11 3.75 -20.97
C GLY A 76 -2.16 3.13 -19.94
N TYR A 77 -2.10 3.62 -18.70
CA TYR A 77 -1.21 3.08 -17.67
C TYR A 77 -1.94 2.22 -16.63
N ARG A 78 -3.17 2.59 -16.27
CA ARG A 78 -3.84 2.03 -15.08
C ARG A 78 -4.54 0.69 -15.30
N GLU A 79 -4.94 0.40 -16.53
CA GLU A 79 -5.72 -0.79 -16.86
C GLU A 79 -5.00 -2.09 -16.47
N HIS A 80 -3.70 -2.19 -16.72
CA HIS A 80 -2.92 -3.38 -16.36
C HIS A 80 -2.88 -3.60 -14.85
N GLY A 81 -2.72 -2.53 -14.07
CA GLY A 81 -2.70 -2.60 -12.61
C GLY A 81 -4.04 -3.06 -12.02
N ILE A 82 -5.16 -2.51 -12.54
CA ILE A 82 -6.51 -2.89 -12.09
C ILE A 82 -6.81 -4.35 -12.45
N LYS A 83 -6.49 -4.77 -13.68
CA LYS A 83 -6.63 -6.17 -14.14
C LYS A 83 -5.77 -7.11 -13.28
N SER A 84 -4.54 -6.73 -12.96
CA SER A 84 -3.63 -7.48 -12.08
C SER A 84 -4.21 -7.64 -10.67
N ALA A 85 -4.71 -6.55 -10.07
CA ALA A 85 -5.34 -6.57 -8.76
C ALA A 85 -6.56 -7.50 -8.75
N ALA A 86 -7.50 -7.31 -9.69
CA ALA A 86 -8.71 -8.12 -9.78
C ALA A 86 -8.41 -9.62 -10.00
N ARG A 87 -7.43 -9.93 -10.86
CA ARG A 87 -7.01 -11.32 -11.09
C ARG A 87 -6.48 -11.96 -9.81
N ASN A 88 -5.58 -11.29 -9.11
CA ASN A 88 -4.96 -11.83 -7.91
C ASN A 88 -5.97 -11.93 -6.74
N SER A 89 -6.87 -10.96 -6.58
CA SER A 89 -7.95 -11.06 -5.58
C SER A 89 -8.84 -12.26 -5.83
N ARG A 90 -9.22 -12.50 -7.10
CA ARG A 90 -10.01 -13.67 -7.49
C ARG A 90 -9.28 -14.99 -7.22
N LEU A 91 -7.99 -15.07 -7.57
CA LEU A 91 -7.16 -16.27 -7.32
C LEU A 91 -7.08 -16.61 -5.83
N LEU A 92 -7.05 -15.59 -4.97
CA LEU A 92 -6.96 -15.76 -3.52
C LEU A 92 -8.33 -15.90 -2.83
N GLY A 93 -9.44 -15.75 -3.57
CA GLY A 93 -10.79 -15.77 -3.00
C GLY A 93 -11.09 -14.59 -2.08
N ILE A 94 -10.44 -13.43 -2.31
CA ILE A 94 -10.58 -12.23 -1.49
C ILE A 94 -11.57 -11.27 -2.15
N GLU A 95 -12.43 -10.64 -1.35
CA GLU A 95 -13.29 -9.54 -1.81
C GLU A 95 -12.44 -8.41 -2.41
N HIS A 96 -12.83 -7.89 -3.57
CA HIS A 96 -12.15 -6.79 -4.25
C HIS A 96 -13.09 -5.61 -4.45
N TYR A 97 -12.76 -4.49 -3.80
CA TYR A 97 -13.48 -3.24 -3.88
C TYR A 97 -12.70 -2.25 -4.76
N SER A 98 -13.31 -1.81 -5.86
CA SER A 98 -12.70 -0.85 -6.79
C SER A 98 -13.44 0.49 -6.70
N VAL A 99 -12.69 1.57 -6.52
CA VAL A 99 -13.20 2.94 -6.45
C VAL A 99 -12.47 3.82 -7.46
N SER A 100 -13.15 4.79 -8.05
CA SER A 100 -12.55 5.66 -9.07
C SER A 100 -12.55 7.13 -8.66
N PHE A 101 -11.61 7.91 -9.21
CA PHE A 101 -11.61 9.37 -9.06
C PHE A 101 -12.82 10.00 -9.73
N ARG A 102 -13.25 9.45 -10.88
CA ARG A 102 -14.41 9.93 -11.61
C ARG A 102 -15.68 9.84 -10.76
N ASP A 103 -15.90 8.72 -10.09
CA ASP A 103 -17.10 8.53 -9.25
C ASP A 103 -17.01 9.34 -7.94
N ALA A 104 -15.82 9.43 -7.36
CA ALA A 104 -15.63 10.09 -6.07
C ALA A 104 -15.59 11.63 -6.16
N PHE A 105 -15.08 12.16 -7.27
CA PHE A 105 -14.74 13.59 -7.40
C PHE A 105 -15.28 14.23 -8.68
N GLY A 106 -15.95 13.47 -9.55
CA GLY A 106 -16.51 13.96 -10.82
C GLY A 106 -15.47 14.22 -11.92
N ALA A 107 -14.20 13.87 -11.70
CA ALA A 107 -13.12 14.07 -12.66
C ALA A 107 -12.01 13.01 -12.52
N THR A 108 -11.29 12.72 -13.61
CA THR A 108 -10.06 11.92 -13.57
C THR A 108 -8.87 12.77 -13.11
N LEU A 109 -7.75 12.12 -12.77
CA LEU A 109 -6.51 12.83 -12.46
C LEU A 109 -6.05 13.70 -13.64
N ASP A 110 -6.14 13.19 -14.87
CA ASP A 110 -5.74 13.93 -16.08
C ASP A 110 -6.55 15.23 -16.22
N GLU A 111 -7.87 15.16 -16.02
CA GLU A 111 -8.77 16.34 -16.03
C GLU A 111 -8.49 17.31 -14.87
N MET A 112 -8.18 16.79 -13.68
CA MET A 112 -7.84 17.62 -12.51
C MET A 112 -6.55 18.41 -12.71
N VAL A 113 -5.52 17.76 -13.27
CA VAL A 113 -4.23 18.40 -13.55
C VAL A 113 -4.39 19.50 -14.60
N GLN A 114 -5.14 19.22 -15.67
CA GLN A 114 -5.41 20.22 -16.71
C GLN A 114 -6.09 21.46 -16.13
N LYS A 115 -7.18 21.27 -15.36
CA LYS A 115 -7.92 22.37 -14.72
C LYS A 115 -7.07 23.14 -13.70
N ALA A 116 -6.15 22.47 -12.99
CA ALA A 116 -5.24 23.14 -12.07
C ALA A 116 -4.25 24.05 -12.82
N GLY A 117 -3.70 23.58 -13.94
CA GLY A 117 -2.83 24.35 -14.82
C GLY A 117 -3.53 25.59 -15.40
N GLU A 118 -4.76 25.44 -15.89
CA GLU A 118 -5.58 26.55 -16.39
C GLU A 118 -5.85 27.63 -15.33
N ARG A 119 -5.86 27.26 -14.04
CA ARG A 119 -6.09 28.16 -12.90
C ARG A 119 -4.79 28.71 -12.29
N GLY A 120 -3.63 28.44 -12.88
CA GLY A 120 -2.33 28.88 -12.37
C GLY A 120 -1.93 28.25 -11.04
N LEU A 121 -2.50 27.11 -10.67
CA LEU A 121 -2.14 26.39 -9.45
C LEU A 121 -0.89 25.53 -9.69
N GLU A 122 0.19 25.82 -8.96
CA GLU A 122 1.44 25.02 -8.99
C GLU A 122 1.34 23.70 -8.20
N SER A 123 0.27 22.93 -8.40
CA SER A 123 0.12 21.61 -7.80
C SER A 123 0.40 20.53 -8.84
N GLY A 124 1.61 19.96 -8.78
CA GLY A 124 1.99 18.88 -9.69
C GLY A 124 1.08 17.64 -9.58
N PRO A 125 0.99 16.81 -10.65
CA PRO A 125 0.12 15.63 -10.71
C PRO A 125 0.26 14.68 -9.52
N CYS A 126 1.49 14.48 -9.03
CA CYS A 126 1.78 13.62 -7.89
C CYS A 126 1.21 14.15 -6.57
N THR A 127 1.16 15.48 -6.40
CA THR A 127 0.61 16.11 -5.18
C THR A 127 -0.90 15.90 -5.14
N ILE A 128 -1.60 16.19 -6.25
CA ILE A 128 -3.05 16.03 -6.38
C ILE A 128 -3.41 14.55 -6.20
N CYS A 129 -2.80 13.66 -6.99
CA CYS A 129 -3.03 12.23 -6.92
C CYS A 129 -2.80 11.68 -5.51
N GLY A 130 -1.69 12.06 -4.85
CA GLY A 130 -1.34 11.57 -3.53
C GLY A 130 -2.36 11.97 -2.45
N VAL A 131 -2.86 13.21 -2.46
CA VAL A 131 -3.88 13.66 -1.50
C VAL A 131 -5.21 12.95 -1.76
N MET A 132 -5.68 12.96 -3.00
CA MET A 132 -6.98 12.43 -3.39
C MET A 132 -7.05 10.91 -3.21
N ARG A 133 -6.00 10.17 -3.64
CA ARG A 133 -5.89 8.72 -3.45
C ARG A 133 -5.92 8.34 -1.97
N ARG A 134 -5.22 9.10 -1.12
CA ARG A 134 -5.21 8.83 0.34
C ARG A 134 -6.58 9.07 0.97
N SER A 135 -7.30 10.10 0.53
CA SER A 135 -8.67 10.38 0.98
C SER A 135 -9.61 9.24 0.57
N LEU A 136 -9.57 8.87 -0.72
CA LEU A 136 -10.44 7.84 -1.28
C LEU A 136 -10.18 6.44 -0.69
N LEU A 137 -8.91 6.06 -0.50
CA LEU A 137 -8.55 4.82 0.19
C LEU A 137 -9.09 4.79 1.63
N ASN A 138 -9.05 5.91 2.34
CA ASN A 138 -9.58 5.98 3.71
C ASN A 138 -11.11 5.83 3.72
N ARG A 139 -11.79 6.50 2.79
CA ARG A 139 -13.25 6.38 2.62
C ARG A 139 -13.64 4.93 2.29
N ALA A 140 -13.01 4.33 1.28
CA ALA A 140 -13.26 2.96 0.89
C ALA A 140 -12.98 1.97 2.04
N ALA A 141 -11.88 2.18 2.80
CA ALA A 141 -11.57 1.36 3.97
C ALA A 141 -12.65 1.42 5.06
N LYS A 142 -13.30 2.58 5.26
CA LYS A 142 -14.45 2.70 6.17
C LYS A 142 -15.70 2.02 5.62
N GLU A 143 -16.00 2.21 4.34
CA GLU A 143 -17.17 1.61 3.68
C GLU A 143 -17.15 0.08 3.78
N VAL A 144 -15.96 -0.53 3.63
CA VAL A 144 -15.78 -1.97 3.80
C VAL A 144 -15.61 -2.38 5.28
N GLY A 145 -15.76 -1.49 6.26
CA GLY A 145 -15.64 -1.85 7.69
C GLY A 145 -14.25 -2.33 8.11
N ALA A 146 -13.18 -1.84 7.48
CA ALA A 146 -11.82 -2.25 7.83
C ALA A 146 -11.33 -1.60 9.12
N HIS A 147 -10.70 -2.41 9.98
CA HIS A 147 -10.05 -1.98 11.21
C HIS A 147 -8.64 -1.44 10.95
N LYS A 148 -8.02 -1.86 9.84
CA LYS A 148 -6.67 -1.50 9.41
C LYS A 148 -6.61 -1.33 7.89
N LEU A 149 -5.83 -0.35 7.42
CA LEU A 149 -5.50 -0.15 6.01
C LEU A 149 -4.01 -0.45 5.77
N ALA A 150 -3.71 -1.59 5.18
CA ALA A 150 -2.37 -2.00 4.80
C ALA A 150 -1.94 -1.34 3.49
N THR A 151 -0.71 -0.80 3.49
CA THR A 151 -0.04 -0.29 2.29
C THR A 151 1.27 -1.03 2.09
N ALA A 152 1.66 -1.24 0.84
CA ALA A 152 2.82 -2.04 0.48
C ALA A 152 4.15 -1.26 0.43
N HIS A 153 4.30 -0.25 1.28
CA HIS A 153 5.56 0.48 1.39
C HIS A 153 6.64 -0.45 1.93
N ASN A 154 7.74 -0.53 1.19
CA ASN A 154 8.89 -1.38 1.47
C ASN A 154 10.00 -0.60 2.20
N LEU A 155 11.12 -1.27 2.51
CA LEU A 155 12.24 -0.65 3.21
C LEU A 155 12.83 0.55 2.44
N ASP A 156 12.99 0.42 1.13
CA ASP A 156 13.53 1.47 0.27
C ASP A 156 12.61 2.71 0.28
N ASP A 157 11.28 2.53 0.23
CA ASP A 157 10.31 3.63 0.33
C ASP A 157 10.43 4.38 1.66
N GLU A 158 10.59 3.65 2.78
CA GLU A 158 10.76 4.26 4.10
C GLU A 158 12.06 5.06 4.18
N VAL A 159 13.17 4.51 3.70
CA VAL A 159 14.47 5.19 3.70
C VAL A 159 14.44 6.43 2.81
N GLN A 160 13.83 6.34 1.62
CA GLN A 160 13.65 7.50 0.75
C GLN A 160 12.80 8.59 1.41
N ALA A 161 11.70 8.22 2.07
CA ALA A 161 10.87 9.18 2.79
C ALA A 161 11.63 9.84 3.95
N ILE A 162 12.44 9.09 4.70
CA ILE A 162 13.29 9.63 5.77
C ILE A 162 14.29 10.64 5.19
N MET A 163 15.05 10.24 4.17
CA MET A 163 16.06 11.10 3.55
C MET A 163 15.45 12.39 2.98
N LEU A 164 14.34 12.29 2.26
CA LEU A 164 13.68 13.44 1.65
C LEU A 164 13.21 14.46 2.70
N ASN A 165 12.62 14.00 3.80
CA ASN A 165 12.15 14.90 4.86
C ASN A 165 13.30 15.47 5.69
N TYR A 166 14.38 14.70 5.86
CA TYR A 166 15.60 15.18 6.51
C TYR A 166 16.28 16.31 5.70
N ILE A 167 16.47 16.11 4.40
CA ILE A 167 17.08 17.11 3.50
C ILE A 167 16.25 18.40 3.44
N ARG A 168 14.92 18.27 3.51
CA ARG A 168 14.00 19.42 3.53
C ARG A 168 13.87 20.08 4.91
N SER A 169 14.55 19.57 5.93
CA SER A 169 14.39 19.99 7.32
C SER A 169 12.94 19.97 7.82
N ASP A 170 12.09 19.09 7.24
CA ASP A 170 10.68 18.95 7.64
C ASP A 170 10.56 17.91 8.77
N LEU A 171 10.98 18.33 9.97
CA LEU A 171 10.93 17.51 11.18
C LEU A 171 9.51 17.05 11.52
N SER A 172 8.49 17.83 11.15
CA SER A 172 7.09 17.52 11.40
C SER A 172 6.61 16.29 10.62
N ARG A 173 7.06 16.14 9.36
CA ARG A 173 6.78 14.96 8.53
C ARG A 173 7.62 13.78 8.95
N LEU A 174 8.88 14.03 9.32
CA LEU A 174 9.79 12.99 9.79
C LEU A 174 9.24 12.27 11.03
N HIS A 175 8.71 13.01 12.00
CA HIS A 175 8.09 12.46 13.21
C HIS A 175 6.86 11.58 12.94
N ARG A 176 6.20 11.73 11.78
CA ARG A 176 5.01 10.95 11.39
C ARG A 176 5.35 9.64 10.69
N LEU A 177 6.62 9.38 10.40
CA LEU A 177 7.04 8.12 9.78
C LEU A 177 7.08 7.01 10.84
N GLY A 178 6.72 5.80 10.42
CA GLY A 178 6.63 4.67 11.35
C GLY A 178 5.82 3.49 10.81
N PRO A 179 5.79 2.38 11.57
CA PRO A 179 5.09 1.14 11.21
C PRO A 179 3.56 1.31 11.22
N LYS A 180 3.10 2.18 12.11
CA LYS A 180 1.72 2.58 12.32
C LYS A 180 1.69 4.10 12.33
N TYR A 181 0.68 4.67 11.69
CA TYR A 181 0.39 6.09 11.88
C TYR A 181 -0.32 6.30 13.21
N SER A 182 -0.06 7.43 13.87
CA SER A 182 -0.82 7.83 15.05
C SER A 182 -2.31 7.84 14.72
N PRO A 183 -3.17 7.23 15.56
CA PRO A 183 -4.61 7.26 15.36
C PRO A 183 -5.10 8.71 15.20
N ARG A 184 -5.96 8.92 14.22
CA ARG A 184 -6.65 10.20 14.01
C ARG A 184 -8.11 9.92 13.84
N GLU A 185 -8.94 10.72 14.49
CA GLU A 185 -10.38 10.60 14.34
C GLU A 185 -10.78 10.71 12.88
N GLY A 186 -11.69 9.83 12.45
CA GLY A 186 -12.11 9.75 11.05
C GLY A 186 -11.08 9.13 10.10
N PHE A 187 -9.99 8.53 10.57
CA PHE A 187 -9.05 7.78 9.72
C PHE A 187 -8.93 6.32 10.16
N VAL A 188 -9.01 5.41 9.18
CA VAL A 188 -8.66 3.99 9.40
C VAL A 188 -7.15 3.91 9.65
N PRO A 189 -6.70 3.29 10.76
CA PRO A 189 -5.28 3.19 11.06
C PRO A 189 -4.51 2.48 9.93
N ARG A 190 -3.44 3.11 9.47
CA ARG A 190 -2.60 2.58 8.39
C ARG A 190 -1.43 1.78 8.92
N ILE A 191 -1.16 0.66 8.26
CA ILE A 191 -0.05 -0.25 8.59
C ILE A 191 0.84 -0.49 7.36
N LYS A 192 2.12 -0.78 7.62
CA LYS A 192 3.12 -1.08 6.58
C LYS A 192 3.82 -2.42 6.84
N PRO A 193 3.20 -3.54 6.47
CA PRO A 193 3.75 -4.87 6.76
C PRO A 193 5.09 -5.16 6.08
N LEU A 194 5.38 -4.52 4.95
CA LEU A 194 6.60 -4.72 4.17
C LEU A 194 7.75 -3.75 4.50
N ARG A 195 7.59 -2.88 5.52
CA ARG A 195 8.54 -1.80 5.81
C ARG A 195 9.98 -2.25 6.11
N GLU A 196 10.20 -3.52 6.44
CA GLU A 196 11.52 -4.10 6.73
C GLU A 196 12.03 -5.02 5.60
N VAL A 197 11.32 -5.08 4.47
CA VAL A 197 11.67 -5.91 3.32
C VAL A 197 12.20 -5.01 2.20
N PRO A 198 13.42 -5.23 1.68
CA PRO A 198 13.95 -4.49 0.54
C PRO A 198 13.11 -4.69 -0.73
N ALA A 199 12.97 -3.64 -1.53
CA ALA A 199 12.24 -3.66 -2.82
C ALA A 199 12.77 -4.73 -3.78
N LYS A 200 14.09 -4.96 -3.77
CA LYS A 200 14.74 -6.01 -4.57
C LYS A 200 14.33 -7.42 -4.13
N GLU A 201 14.16 -7.66 -2.84
CA GLU A 201 13.73 -8.96 -2.33
C GLU A 201 12.25 -9.22 -2.65
N ILE A 202 11.41 -8.18 -2.59
CA ILE A 202 10.01 -8.26 -3.02
C ILE A 202 9.93 -8.57 -4.52
N ALA A 203 10.78 -7.94 -5.34
CA ALA A 203 10.83 -8.23 -6.77
C ALA A 203 11.16 -9.70 -7.04
N LEU A 204 12.15 -10.26 -6.33
CA LEU A 204 12.51 -11.68 -6.47
C LEU A 204 11.44 -12.62 -5.91
N TYR A 205 10.73 -12.23 -4.85
CA TYR A 205 9.58 -12.98 -4.32
C TYR A 205 8.41 -13.03 -5.31
N SER A 206 8.28 -12.02 -6.18
CA SER A 206 7.18 -11.91 -7.15
C SER A 206 7.40 -12.61 -8.49
N LEU A 207 8.56 -13.24 -8.70
CA LEU A 207 8.89 -14.04 -9.89
C LEU A 207 8.32 -15.46 -9.76
#